data_AF-A0A482V7N1-F1
#
_entry.id   AF-A0A482V7N1-F1
#
_cell.length_a   1.000
_cell.length_b   1.000
_cell.length_c   1.000
_cell.angle_alpha   90.00
_cell.angle_beta   90.00
_cell.angle_gamma   90.00
#
_symmetry.space_group_name_H-M   'P 1'
#
loop_
_entity.id
_entity.type
_entity.pdbx_description
1 polymer ?
#
loop_
_entity_poly.entity_id
_entity_poly.type
_entity_poly.pdbx_seq_one_letter_code
_entity_poly.pdbx_strand_id
1 'polypeptide(L)' 'MAFTGHHKRCTLEMYFRNSEKIDGQWIYSTRNAFEDFREIFPDVIVTFEQFVLWTYTRKGEVRA' A
#
# COMPACT_ATOMS: atom_id res chain seq x y z
N MET A 1 7.34 14.79 5.10
CA MET A 1 5.97 14.80 4.54
C MET A 1 5.14 13.76 5.26
N ALA A 2 3.94 14.09 5.72
CA ALA A 2 3.04 13.14 6.37
C ALA A 2 1.93 12.73 5.40
N PHE A 3 1.74 11.43 5.17
CA PHE A 3 0.64 10.93 4.36
C PHE A 3 -0.71 11.22 5.03
N THR A 4 -1.65 11.78 4.27
CA THR A 4 -3.01 12.07 4.74
C THR A 4 -3.81 10.77 4.92
N GLY A 5 -4.87 10.80 5.72
CA GLY A 5 -5.78 9.65 5.87
C GLY A 5 -6.38 9.17 4.53
N HIS A 6 -6.52 10.06 3.56
CA HIS A 6 -6.97 9.73 2.20
C HIS A 6 -5.95 8.85 1.47
N HIS A 7 -4.67 9.22 1.48
CA HIS A 7 -3.60 8.39 0.90
C HIS A 7 -3.61 6.98 1.51
N LYS A 8 -3.83 6.87 2.82
CA LYS A 8 -3.85 5.58 3.52
C LYS A 8 -4.96 4.66 3.04
N ARG A 9 -6.16 5.21 2.82
CA ARG A 9 -7.32 4.44 2.38
C ARG A 9 -7.12 3.93 0.96
N CYS A 10 -6.67 4.80 0.06
CA CYS A 10 -6.38 4.44 -1.32
C CYS A 10 -5.28 3.38 -1.43
N THR A 11 -4.23 3.44 -0.60
CA THR A 11 -3.20 2.38 -0.59
C THR A 11 -3.78 1.00 -0.25
N LEU A 12 -4.69 0.91 0.73
CA LEU A 12 -5.34 -0.37 1.05
C LEU A 12 -6.17 -0.90 -0.13
N GLU A 13 -6.92 -0.02 -0.80
CA GLU A 13 -7.69 -0.38 -1.99
C GLU A 13 -6.78 -0.88 -3.13
N MET A 14 -5.62 -0.25 -3.34
CA MET A 14 -4.62 -0.68 -4.33
C MET A 14 -4.05 -2.07 -4.00
N TYR A 15 -3.82 -2.38 -2.71
CA TYR A 15 -3.38 -3.72 -2.30
C TYR A 15 -4.42 -4.80 -2.64
N PHE A 16 -5.70 -4.53 -2.40
CA PHE A 16 -6.77 -5.49 -2.72
C PHE A 16 -7.03 -5.60 -4.22
N ARG A 17 -7.00 -4.49 -4.95
CA ARG A 17 -7.20 -4.48 -6.40
C ARG A 17 -6.15 -5.31 -7.14
N ASN A 18 -4.91 -5.25 -6.68
CA ASN A 18 -3.79 -6.01 -7.24
C ASN A 18 -3.58 -7.38 -6.58
N SER A 19 -4.47 -7.78 -5.67
CA SER A 19 -4.37 -9.08 -5.04
C SER A 19 -4.98 -10.16 -5.92
N GLU A 20 -4.25 -11.26 -6.05
CA GLU A 20 -4.74 -12.46 -6.71
C GLU A 20 -4.94 -13.55 -5.66
N LYS A 21 -6.00 -14.34 -5.82
CA LYS A 21 -6.24 -15.50 -4.96
C LYS A 21 -5.66 -16.73 -5.64
N ILE A 22 -4.54 -17.23 -5.13
CA ILE A 22 -3.88 -18.44 -5.61
C ILE A 22 -3.94 -19.48 -4.48
N ASP A 23 -4.47 -20.67 -4.78
CA ASP A 23 -4.63 -21.78 -3.82
C ASP A 23 -5.32 -21.38 -2.49
N GLY A 24 -6.29 -20.46 -2.58
CA GLY A 24 -7.02 -19.97 -1.40
C GLY A 24 -6.32 -18.85 -0.63
N GLN A 25 -5.06 -18.54 -0.95
CA GLN A 25 -4.28 -17.47 -0.34
C GLN A 25 -4.33 -16.19 -1.19
N TRP A 26 -4.56 -15.05 -0.55
CA TRP A 26 -4.41 -13.75 -1.20
C TRP A 26 -2.94 -13.39 -1.28
N ILE A 27 -2.43 -13.31 -2.50
CA ILE A 27 -1.07 -12.84 -2.81
C ILE A 27 -1.19 -11.39 -3.25
N TYR A 28 -0.48 -10.50 -2.58
CA TYR A 28 -0.45 -9.08 -2.91
C TYR A 28 0.97 -8.65 -3.29
N SER A 29 1.08 -7.81 -4.31
CA SER A 29 2.33 -7.18 -4.70
C SER A 29 2.39 -5.75 -4.17
N THR A 30 3.26 -5.52 -3.17
CA THR A 30 3.56 -4.16 -2.69
C THR A 30 4.12 -3.27 -3.79
N ARG A 31 4.81 -3.84 -4.78
CA ARG A 31 5.32 -3.08 -5.92
C ARG A 31 4.20 -2.61 -6.84
N ASN A 32 3.21 -3.45 -7.13
CA ASN A 32 2.07 -3.04 -7.95
C ASN A 32 1.25 -1.94 -7.24
N ALA A 33 1.01 -2.12 -5.93
CA ALA A 33 0.35 -1.09 -5.13
C ALA A 33 1.12 0.25 -5.09
N PHE A 34 2.45 0.20 -5.16
CA PHE A 34 3.29 1.41 -5.23
C PHE A 34 3.19 2.10 -6.60
N GLU A 35 3.20 1.36 -7.70
CA GLU A 35 3.02 1.93 -9.04
C GLU A 35 1.65 2.60 -9.17
N ASP A 36 0.57 1.92 -8.75
CA ASP A 36 -0.78 2.50 -8.70
C ASP A 36 -0.82 3.77 -7.84
N PHE A 37 -0.10 3.77 -6.71
CA PHE A 37 -0.02 4.93 -5.84
C PHE A 37 0.65 6.13 -6.52
N ARG A 38 1.71 5.90 -7.29
CA ARG A 38 2.38 6.97 -8.04
C ARG A 38 1.52 7.51 -9.18
N GLU A 39 0.72 6.66 -9.81
CA GLU A 39 -0.21 7.08 -10.85
C GLU A 39 -1.33 7.96 -10.27
N ILE A 40 -1.88 7.57 -9.12
CA ILE A 40 -3.00 8.27 -8.48
C ILE A 40 -2.54 9.54 -7.73
N PHE A 41 -1.33 9.54 -7.18
CA PHE A 41 -0.77 10.65 -6.41
C PHE A 41 0.61 11.09 -6.95
N PRO A 42 0.69 11.60 -8.20
CA PRO A 42 1.96 11.94 -8.82
C PRO A 42 2.73 13.05 -8.09
N ASP A 43 2.02 13.93 -7.39
CA ASP A 43 2.60 15.03 -6.61
C ASP A 43 3.21 14.58 -5.27
N VAL A 44 2.91 13.36 -4.84
CA VAL A 44 3.43 12.81 -3.59
C VAL A 44 4.77 12.15 -3.87
N ILE A 45 5.86 12.86 -3.55
CA ILE A 45 7.21 12.32 -3.67
C ILE A 45 7.44 11.27 -2.58
N VAL A 46 7.36 10.01 -2.96
CA VAL A 46 7.57 8.85 -2.09
C VAL A 46 8.50 7.83 -2.76
N THR A 47 9.48 7.34 -2.01
CA THR A 47 10.31 6.21 -2.43
C THR A 47 9.62 4.89 -2.10
N PHE A 48 9.97 3.82 -2.84
CA PHE A 48 9.43 2.48 -2.57
C PHE A 48 9.70 2.03 -1.13
N GLU A 49 10.88 2.33 -0.58
CA GLU A 49 11.25 1.99 0.80
C GLU A 49 10.38 2.73 1.83
N GLN A 50 10.12 4.02 1.62
CA GLN A 50 9.22 4.80 2.48
C GLN A 50 7.79 4.27 2.42
N PHE A 51 7.34 3.87 1.23
CA PHE A 51 6.03 3.26 1.03
C PHE A 51 5.92 1.93 1.79
N VAL A 52 6.91 1.04 1.65
CA VAL A 52 6.97 -0.25 2.36
C VAL A 52 7.05 -0.06 3.88
N LEU A 53 7.95 0.79 4.37
CA LEU A 53 8.08 1.05 5.80
C LEU A 53 6.76 1.51 6.40
N TRP A 54 6.04 2.38 5.69
CA TRP A 54 4.75 2.89 6.10
C TRP A 54 3.65 1.81 6.14
N THR A 55 3.61 0.90 5.15
CA THR A 55 2.62 -0.19 5.12
C THR A 55 2.92 -1.27 6.16
N TYR A 56 4.19 -1.50 6.49
CA TYR A 56 4.61 -2.50 7.48
C TYR A 56 4.59 -1.99 8.93
N THR A 57 4.72 -0.68 9.19
CA THR A 57 4.58 -0.15 10.57
C THR A 57 3.20 -0.46 11.16
N ARG A 58 2.17 -0.64 10.33
CA ARG A 58 0.85 -1.11 10.78
C ARG A 58 0.72 -2.63 10.98
N LYS A 59 1.61 -3.47 10.45
CA LYS A 59 1.56 -4.91 10.74
C LYS A 59 1.87 -5.21 12.22
N GLY A 60 2.51 -4.26 12.93
CA GLY A 60 2.73 -4.32 14.38
C GLY A 60 1.62 -3.71 15.24
N GLU A 61 0.69 -2.94 14.66
CA GLU A 61 -0.39 -2.25 15.39
C GLU A 61 -1.78 -2.87 15.18
N VAL A 62 -1.92 -3.94 14.38
CA VAL A 62 -3.12 -4.79 14.39
C VAL A 62 -2.88 -5.94 15.38
N ARG A 63 -2.78 -5.58 16.66
CA ARG A 63 -3.01 -6.47 17.79
C ARG A 63 -4.04 -5.78 18.70
N ALA A 64 -5.31 -6.00 18.39
CA ALA A 64 -6.43 -5.89 19.32
C ALA A 64 -7.58 -6.72 18.72
#